data_AF-A0A845ZAG3-F1
#
_entry.id   AF-A0A845ZAG3-F1
#
_cell.length_a   1.000
_cell.length_b   1.000
_cell.length_c   1.000
_cell.angle_alpha   90.00
_cell.angle_beta   90.00
_cell.angle_gamma   90.00
#
_symmetry.space_group_name_H-M   'P 1'
#
loop_
_entity.id
_entity.type
_entity.pdbx_description
1 polymer ?
#
loop_
_entity_poly.entity_id
_entity_poly.type
_entity_poly.pdbx_seq_one_letter_code
_entity_poly.pdbx_strand_id
1 'polypeptide(L)' 'PYDQFIVLGPENPQQLVEQIQTATGLGAAIVDVNDLKAVKILAATSNASTSLLEEALRSNPAGNADEQTPVVLIRPSSS' A
#
# COMPACT_ATOMS: atom_id res chain seq x y z
N PRO A 1 6.43 17.30 16.99
CA PRO A 1 7.21 16.59 18.03
C PRO A 1 7.16 15.04 17.95
N TYR A 2 6.76 14.47 16.81
CA TYR A 2 6.86 13.02 16.56
C TYR A 2 7.94 12.65 15.53
N ASP A 3 8.69 13.65 15.05
CA ASP A 3 9.78 13.55 14.06
C ASP A 3 10.99 12.71 14.55
N GLN A 4 10.91 12.12 15.74
CA GLN A 4 11.98 11.32 16.36
C GLN A 4 11.76 9.80 16.27
N PHE A 5 10.64 9.33 15.73
CA PHE A 5 10.36 7.90 15.60
C PHE A 5 10.13 7.52 14.15
N ILE A 6 10.89 6.55 13.67
CA ILE A 6 10.68 5.91 12.36
C ILE A 6 9.79 4.69 12.61
N VAL A 7 8.68 4.61 11.89
CA VAL A 7 7.90 3.37 11.83
C VAL A 7 8.60 2.45 10.84
N LEU A 8 9.12 1.33 11.34
CA LEU A 8 9.70 0.31 10.49
C LEU A 8 8.59 -0.39 9.71
N GLY A 9 8.88 -0.68 8.44
CA GLY A 9 8.04 -1.59 7.67
C GLY A 9 8.00 -2.99 8.29
N PRO A 10 7.03 -3.82 7.89
CA PRO A 10 6.92 -5.18 8.40
C PRO A 10 8.16 -6.01 8.04
N GLU A 11 8.59 -6.88 8.96
CA GLU A 11 9.80 -7.71 8.79
C GLU A 11 9.70 -8.65 7.58
N ASN A 12 8.51 -9.20 7.31
CA ASN A 12 8.24 -10.14 6.23
C ASN A 12 7.07 -9.65 5.37
N PRO A 13 7.26 -8.59 4.54
CA PRO A 13 6.17 -7.95 3.82
C PRO A 13 5.51 -8.90 2.82
N GLN A 14 6.28 -9.80 2.19
CA GLN A 14 5.76 -10.78 1.24
C GLN A 14 4.84 -11.81 1.90
N GLN A 15 5.27 -12.36 3.04
CA GLN A 15 4.44 -13.29 3.81
C GLN A 15 3.14 -12.63 4.26
N LEU A 16 3.19 -11.36 4.67
CA LEU A 16 2.03 -10.62 5.12
C LEU A 16 0.99 -10.43 4.00
N VAL A 17 1.40 -10.04 2.78
CA VAL A 17 0.44 -9.87 1.67
C VAL A 17 -0.18 -11.20 1.24
N GLU A 18 0.56 -12.31 1.31
CA GLU A 18 0.04 -13.66 1.03
C GLU A 18 -0.97 -14.12 2.08
N GLN A 19 -0.73 -13.79 3.36
CA GLN A 19 -1.70 -14.03 4.44
C GLN A 19 -2.97 -13.22 4.26
N ILE A 20 -2.85 -11.94 3.88
CA ILE A 20 -4.01 -11.08 3.59
C ILE A 20 -4.83 -11.67 2.44
N GLN A 21 -4.18 -12.11 1.36
CA GLN A 21 -4.86 -12.76 0.24
C GLN A 21 -5.56 -14.05 0.66
N THR A 22 -4.88 -14.88 1.47
CA THR A 22 -5.46 -16.13 1.96
C THR A 22 -6.70 -15.88 2.82
N ALA A 23 -6.67 -14.85 3.67
CA ALA A 23 -7.77 -14.53 4.58
C ALA A 23 -8.96 -13.83 3.90
N THR A 24 -8.71 -13.05 2.84
CA THR A 24 -9.74 -12.16 2.23
C THR A 24 -10.15 -12.55 0.82
N GLY A 25 -9.32 -13.34 0.12
CA GLY A 25 -9.46 -13.62 -1.31
C GLY A 25 -9.06 -12.46 -2.24
N LEU A 26 -8.61 -11.32 -1.70
CA LEU A 26 -8.24 -10.12 -2.47
C LEU A 26 -6.74 -10.08 -2.75
N GLY A 27 -6.36 -9.48 -3.87
CA GLY A 27 -4.95 -9.08 -4.07
C GLY A 27 -4.54 -8.01 -3.08
N ALA A 28 -3.30 -8.08 -2.60
CA ALA A 28 -2.79 -7.18 -1.56
C ALA A 28 -1.39 -6.68 -1.92
N ALA A 29 -1.08 -5.45 -1.49
CA ALA A 29 0.25 -4.87 -1.63
C ALA A 29 0.59 -4.01 -0.42
N ILE A 30 1.87 -4.02 -0.04
CA ILE A 30 2.45 -3.09 0.93
C ILE A 30 3.26 -2.09 0.14
N VAL A 31 2.96 -0.82 0.35
CA VAL A 31 3.47 0.29 -0.44
C VAL A 31 4.02 1.37 0.49
N ASP A 32 5.15 1.93 0.10
CA ASP A 32 5.71 3.14 0.67
C ASP A 32 5.44 4.27 -0.33
N VAL A 33 4.57 5.20 0.08
CA VAL A 33 4.07 6.29 -0.77
C VAL A 33 4.43 7.60 -0.08
N ASN A 34 5.09 8.49 -0.84
CA ASN A 34 5.44 9.83 -0.38
C ASN A 34 4.93 10.89 -1.36
N ASP A 35 4.87 12.14 -0.89
CA ASP A 35 4.30 13.27 -1.64
C ASP A 35 5.14 13.69 -2.87
N LEU A 36 6.33 13.11 -3.05
CA LEU A 36 7.14 13.27 -4.26
C LEU A 36 6.63 12.43 -5.44
N LYS A 37 5.43 11.85 -5.31
CA LYS A 37 4.75 11.02 -6.31
C LYS A 37 5.44 9.69 -6.62
N ALA A 38 6.29 9.22 -5.70
CA ALA A 38 6.93 7.93 -5.79
C ALA A 38 6.11 6.90 -5.00
N VAL A 39 5.64 5.87 -5.71
CA VAL A 39 5.01 4.69 -5.10
C VAL A 39 6.04 3.57 -5.16
N LYS A 40 6.55 3.16 -4.00
CA LYS A 40 7.46 2.03 -3.89
C LYS A 40 6.71 0.82 -3.36
N ILE A 41 6.56 -0.20 -4.19
CA ILE A 41 5.96 -1.48 -3.78
C ILE A 41 7.01 -2.29 -3.02
N LEU A 42 6.76 -2.55 -1.74
CA LEU A 42 7.64 -3.36 -0.89
C LEU A 42 7.32 -4.86 -1.00
N ALA A 43 6.05 -5.19 -1.18
CA ALA A 43 5.57 -6.54 -1.48
C ALA A 43 4.20 -6.48 -2.14
N ALA A 44 3.89 -7.49 -2.95
CA ALA A 44 2.60 -7.63 -3.59
C ALA A 44 2.27 -9.10 -3.86
N THR A 45 0.99 -9.43 -3.84
CA THR A 45 0.52 -10.73 -4.32
C THR A 45 0.66 -10.81 -5.84
N SER A 46 0.79 -12.02 -6.39
CA SER A 46 1.01 -12.23 -7.83
C SER A 46 -0.15 -11.72 -8.71
N ASN A 47 -1.35 -11.59 -8.16
CA ASN A 47 -2.53 -11.08 -8.83
C ASN A 47 -2.75 -9.56 -8.63
N ALA A 48 -1.87 -8.87 -7.90
CA ALA A 48 -1.96 -7.42 -7.74
C ALA A 48 -1.44 -6.69 -8.99
N SER A 49 -2.23 -5.75 -9.51
CA SER A 49 -1.82 -4.91 -10.64
C SER A 49 -0.94 -3.76 -10.16
N THR A 50 0.35 -3.82 -10.49
CA THR A 50 1.32 -2.76 -10.15
C THR A 50 0.96 -1.43 -10.80
N SER A 51 0.51 -1.44 -12.06
CA SER A 51 0.09 -0.23 -12.78
C SER A 51 -1.10 0.47 -12.10
N LEU A 52 -2.09 -0.31 -11.64
CA LEU A 52 -3.24 0.22 -10.92
C LEU A 52 -2.83 0.82 -9.57
N LEU A 53 -1.92 0.14 -8.83
CA LEU A 53 -1.39 0.63 -7.57
C LEU A 53 -0.64 1.96 -7.74
N GLU A 54 0.24 2.03 -8.74
CA GLU A 54 0.99 3.25 -9.04
C GLU A 54 0.07 4.40 -9.45
N GLU A 55 -0.94 4.14 -10.28
CA GLU A 55 -1.91 5.15 -10.69
C GLU A 55 -2.74 5.66 -9.51
N ALA A 56 -3.32 4.74 -8.73
CA ALA A 56 -4.22 5.06 -7.64
C ALA A 56 -3.51 5.77 -6.47
N LEU A 57 -2.23 5.47 -6.25
CA LEU A 57 -1.50 5.97 -5.08
C LEU A 57 -0.50 7.07 -5.39
N ARG A 58 -0.30 7.45 -6.67
CA ARG A 58 0.68 8.47 -7.07
C ARG A 58 0.56 9.79 -6.30
N SER A 59 -0.65 10.22 -5.99
CA SER A 59 -0.90 11.48 -5.28
C SER A 59 -1.05 11.30 -3.77
N ASN A 60 -0.75 10.11 -3.23
CA ASN A 60 -0.98 9.76 -1.83
C ASN A 60 -2.40 10.15 -1.33
N PRO A 61 -3.47 9.80 -2.05
CA PRO A 61 -4.79 10.41 -1.85
C PRO A 61 -5.44 10.10 -0.50
N ALA A 62 -5.05 8.99 0.12
CA ALA A 62 -5.59 8.58 1.42
C ALA A 62 -4.98 9.39 2.58
N GLY A 63 -3.73 9.85 2.41
CA GLY A 63 -2.98 10.48 3.48
C GLY A 63 -2.64 9.48 4.59
N ASN A 64 -1.35 9.22 4.77
CA ASN A 64 -0.87 8.33 5.83
C ASN A 64 -0.45 9.10 7.11
N ALA A 65 -0.58 10.43 7.10
CA ALA A 65 -0.04 11.33 8.12
C ALA A 65 -1.10 11.67 9.18
N ASP A 66 -1.86 12.74 9.01
CA ASP A 66 -2.85 13.19 10.00
C ASP A 66 -4.18 12.44 9.84
N GLU A 67 -4.43 11.88 8.65
CA GLU A 67 -5.66 11.19 8.30
C GLU A 67 -5.74 9.78 8.90
N GLN A 68 -4.60 9.20 9.31
CA GLN A 68 -4.50 7.87 9.92
C GLN A 68 -5.22 6.76 9.13
N THR A 69 -5.08 6.75 7.80
CA THR A 69 -5.73 5.75 6.92
C THR A 69 -4.74 4.72 6.32
N PRO A 70 -4.10 3.87 7.13
CA PRO A 70 -3.03 2.97 6.66
C PRO A 70 -3.51 1.82 5.75
N VAL A 71 -4.83 1.69 5.53
CA VAL A 71 -5.44 0.64 4.72
C VAL A 71 -6.38 1.25 3.71
N VAL A 72 -6.14 0.97 2.43
CA VAL A 72 -6.92 1.48 1.30
C VAL A 72 -7.47 0.32 0.48
N LEU A 73 -8.69 0.46 -0.03
CA LEU A 73 -9.27 -0.46 -1.00
C LEU A 73 -9.26 0.20 -2.37
N ILE A 74 -8.51 -0.40 -3.31
CA ILE A 74 -8.44 0.08 -4.69
C ILE A 74 -9.35 -0.78 -5.55
N ARG A 75 -10.25 -0.14 -6.27
CA ARG A 75 -11.15 -0.77 -7.24
C ARG A 75 -10.79 -0.24 -8.63
N PRO A 76 -10.57 -1.13 -9.63
CA PRO A 76 -10.44 -0.69 -11.01
C PRO A 76 -11.67 0.13 -11.42
N SER A 77 -11.48 1.25 -12.10
CA SER A 77 -12.58 1.96 -12.73
C SER A 77 -13.18 1.06 -13.81
N SER A 78 -14.47 0.78 -13.72
CA SER A 78 -15.21 0.16 -14.82
C SER A 78 -15.28 1.18 -15.95
N SER A 79 -14.52 0.97 -17.02
CA SER A 79 -14.80 1.62 -18.30
C SER A 79 -15.99 0.93 -18.96
#